data_AF-A0A7W7U501-F1
#
_entry.id   AF-A0A7W7U501-F1
#
_cell.length_a   1.000
_cell.length_b   1.000
_cell.length_c   1.000
_cell.angle_alpha   90.00
_cell.angle_beta   90.00
_cell.angle_gamma   90.00
#
_symmetry.space_group_name_H-M   'P 1'
#
loop_
_entity.id
_entity.type
_entity.pdbx_description
1 polymer ?
#
loop_
_entity_poly.entity_id
_entity_poly.type
_entity_poly.pdbx_seq_one_letter_code
_entity_poly.pdbx_strand_id
1 'polypeptide(L)'
;MPNGPRSVSPVATGAERIFDDLREVAARVRAELEAEIAESALELPADAAPAAEISRFARDERARVLEAGVSGLEKLAAHREDELDGDETFGVEAIVLLEGRPAILVQRQDFAPQHDEWAVLEPQRPAIRESLLRVGRVEVTGHPSLDWIGTAFLVGPRTVMTNRHVAAEFSRFEDERWALEFGMSARVDPAEELPAEGGPPGPSVPYEITDVIGIHPDVDMALLRVEPASGDGLPTPLAVAADAPASLPGRPVYVIGYPAWDGRRNEPESMRRIFMDVYNVKRLQPGTATEFTPGGLVMKHDCSTLGGNSGSPVFDLADHRVLGLHFGGRYRTGNFAVPLWELVEDPLLEKAEVNWV
;
A
#
# COMPACT_ATOMS: atom_id res chain seq x y z
N MET A 1 5.17 31.65 3.36
CA MET A 1 5.15 30.38 4.10
C MET A 1 6.22 29.48 3.49
N PRO A 2 7.25 29.03 4.21
CA PRO A 2 8.33 28.27 3.59
C PRO A 2 7.88 26.83 3.35
N ASN A 3 7.40 26.53 2.14
CA ASN A 3 7.16 25.17 1.67
C ASN A 3 8.43 24.65 1.00
N GLY A 4 9.31 24.02 1.78
CA GLY A 4 10.23 23.03 1.25
C GLY A 4 9.52 21.68 1.07
N PRO A 5 9.98 20.80 0.17
CA PRO A 5 9.41 19.47 0.01
C PRO A 5 9.68 18.70 1.31
N ARG A 6 8.63 18.46 2.10
CA ARG A 6 8.70 17.57 3.27
C ARG A 6 8.82 16.15 2.72
N SER A 7 9.92 15.45 3.01
CA SER A 7 9.99 14.02 2.74
C SER A 7 8.88 13.33 3.54
N VAL A 8 7.86 12.84 2.85
CA VAL A 8 6.90 11.91 3.44
C VAL A 8 7.64 10.57 3.43
N SER A 9 7.90 9.95 4.58
CA SER A 9 8.51 8.62 4.64
C SER A 9 7.42 7.53 4.53
N PRO A 10 7.72 6.37 3.92
CA PRO A 10 6.77 5.24 3.82
C PRO A 10 6.41 4.65 5.19
N VAL A 11 7.23 4.93 6.21
CA VAL A 11 7.06 4.39 7.56
C VAL A 11 6.17 5.31 8.37
N ALA A 12 4.92 4.92 8.60
CA ALA A 12 3.98 5.75 9.33
C ALA A 12 4.23 5.79 10.85
N THR A 13 4.86 4.74 11.39
CA THR A 13 5.04 4.50 12.83
C THR A 13 6.52 4.25 13.14
N GLY A 14 7.06 4.83 14.21
CA GLY A 14 8.46 4.64 14.60
C GLY A 14 8.76 3.20 15.03
N ALA A 15 10.02 2.78 14.87
CA ALA A 15 10.47 1.41 15.12
C ALA A 15 10.12 0.90 16.52
N GLU A 16 10.25 1.74 17.57
CA GLU A 16 9.90 1.39 18.96
C GLU A 16 8.44 0.98 19.18
N ARG A 17 7.54 1.30 18.26
CA ARG A 17 6.13 0.90 18.34
C ARG A 17 5.79 -0.28 17.43
N ILE A 18 6.71 -0.65 16.54
CA ILE A 18 6.54 -1.75 15.58
C ILE A 18 7.18 -3.02 16.13
N PHE A 19 8.39 -2.90 16.68
CA PHE A 19 9.15 -4.03 17.19
C PHE A 19 9.12 -4.07 18.72
N ASP A 20 8.86 -5.26 19.25
CA ASP A 20 8.86 -5.50 20.71
C ASP A 20 10.28 -5.39 21.31
N ASP A 21 11.30 -5.88 20.60
CA ASP A 21 12.71 -5.77 21.01
C ASP A 21 13.60 -5.30 19.83
N LEU A 22 13.98 -4.03 19.85
CA LEU A 22 14.84 -3.41 18.84
C LEU A 22 16.24 -4.05 18.78
N ARG A 23 16.77 -4.58 19.89
CA ARG A 23 18.10 -5.22 19.92
C ARG A 23 18.05 -6.60 19.29
N GLU A 24 16.97 -7.33 19.50
CA GLU A 24 16.74 -8.61 18.84
C GLU A 24 16.65 -8.44 17.31
N VAL A 25 15.88 -7.45 16.85
CA VAL A 25 15.79 -7.13 15.42
C VAL A 25 17.15 -6.71 14.86
N ALA A 26 17.88 -5.83 15.56
CA ALA A 26 19.22 -5.41 15.16
C ALA A 26 20.19 -6.61 15.05
N ALA A 27 20.13 -7.56 15.98
CA ALA A 27 20.95 -8.76 15.97
C ALA A 27 20.57 -9.72 14.82
N ARG A 28 19.28 -9.90 14.54
CA ARG A 28 18.80 -10.73 13.43
C ARG A 28 19.25 -10.16 12.07
N VAL A 29 18.99 -8.87 11.82
CA VAL A 29 19.40 -8.20 10.58
C VAL A 29 20.92 -8.25 10.40
N ARG A 30 21.69 -8.10 11.47
CA ARG A 30 23.16 -8.26 11.42
C ARG A 30 23.56 -9.69 11.03
N ALA A 31 22.94 -10.70 11.63
CA ALA A 31 23.25 -12.10 11.34
C ALA A 31 22.90 -12.48 9.89
N GLU A 32 21.78 -11.97 9.37
CA GLU A 32 21.40 -12.14 7.95
C GLU A 32 22.38 -11.47 7.00
N LEU A 33 22.81 -10.25 7.34
CA LEU A 33 23.80 -9.54 6.54
C LEU A 33 25.14 -10.28 6.51
N GLU A 34 25.61 -10.80 7.66
CA GLU A 34 26.82 -11.62 7.74
C GLU A 34 26.69 -12.90 6.90
N ALA A 35 25.51 -13.53 6.88
CA ALA A 35 25.24 -14.71 6.06
C ALA A 35 25.22 -14.39 4.55
N GLU A 36 24.56 -13.31 4.13
CA GLU A 36 24.52 -12.86 2.73
C GLU A 36 25.91 -12.51 2.19
N ILE A 37 26.76 -11.86 3.01
CA ILE A 37 28.15 -11.55 2.67
C ILE A 37 28.95 -12.85 2.51
N ALA A 38 28.77 -13.81 3.43
CA ALA A 38 29.46 -15.10 3.36
C ALA A 38 29.04 -15.93 2.14
N GLU A 39 27.75 -15.93 1.78
CA GLU A 39 27.22 -16.61 0.61
C GLU A 39 27.66 -15.94 -0.71
N SER A 40 27.70 -14.60 -0.73
CA SER A 40 28.16 -13.82 -1.90
C SER A 40 29.67 -13.92 -2.16
N ALA A 41 30.46 -14.37 -1.17
CA ALA A 41 31.89 -14.63 -1.34
C ALA A 41 32.20 -15.92 -2.14
N LEU A 42 31.18 -16.72 -2.48
CA LEU A 42 31.29 -17.86 -3.41
C LEU A 42 31.19 -17.34 -4.85
N GLU A 43 32.29 -17.45 -5.63
CA GLU A 43 32.45 -16.84 -6.95
C GLU A 43 31.36 -17.20 -7.98
N LEU A 44 30.83 -16.19 -8.68
CA LEU A 44 30.03 -16.34 -9.89
C LEU A 44 30.93 -16.41 -11.15
N PRO A 45 30.54 -17.14 -12.20
CA PRO A 45 31.33 -17.29 -13.42
C PRO A 45 31.56 -15.95 -14.16
N ALA A 46 32.72 -15.86 -14.82
CA ALA A 46 33.32 -14.62 -15.31
C ALA A 46 32.63 -13.96 -16.52
N ASP A 47 31.52 -14.49 -17.01
CA ASP A 47 30.87 -14.13 -18.27
C ASP A 47 29.73 -13.09 -18.13
N ALA A 48 29.45 -12.57 -16.93
CA ALA A 48 28.38 -11.60 -16.66
C ALA A 48 28.84 -10.19 -16.20
N ALA A 49 30.02 -9.73 -16.62
CA ALA A 49 30.74 -8.61 -16.00
C ALA A 49 29.94 -7.31 -15.74
N PRO A 50 29.13 -6.75 -16.66
CA PRO A 50 28.43 -5.49 -16.39
C PRO A 50 27.23 -5.62 -15.43
N ALA A 51 26.44 -6.70 -15.57
CA ALA A 51 25.29 -6.97 -14.72
C ALA A 51 25.72 -7.44 -13.32
N ALA A 52 26.82 -8.19 -13.24
CA ALA A 52 27.41 -8.63 -11.98
C ALA A 52 27.98 -7.46 -11.17
N GLU A 53 28.61 -6.47 -11.82
CA GLU A 53 29.09 -5.27 -11.14
C GLU A 53 27.94 -4.41 -10.60
N ILE A 54 26.89 -4.16 -11.39
CA ILE A 54 25.70 -3.41 -10.95
C ILE A 54 25.01 -4.13 -9.77
N SER A 55 24.88 -5.46 -9.84
CA SER A 55 24.31 -6.28 -8.77
C SER A 55 25.16 -6.23 -7.49
N ARG A 56 26.49 -6.26 -7.60
CA ARG A 56 27.41 -6.11 -6.45
C ARG A 56 27.29 -4.74 -5.80
N PHE A 57 27.33 -3.66 -6.59
CA PHE A 57 27.14 -2.30 -6.06
C PHE A 57 25.77 -2.12 -5.38
N ALA A 58 24.72 -2.76 -5.90
CA ALA A 58 23.40 -2.75 -5.27
C ALA A 58 23.40 -3.46 -3.91
N ARG A 59 24.08 -4.60 -3.80
CA ARG A 59 24.24 -5.35 -2.54
C ARG A 59 25.07 -4.59 -1.52
N ASP A 60 26.19 -4.01 -1.93
CA ASP A 60 27.09 -3.26 -1.03
C ASP A 60 26.37 -2.03 -0.43
N GLU A 61 25.56 -1.33 -1.24
CA GLU A 61 24.75 -0.21 -0.77
C GLU A 61 23.63 -0.67 0.16
N ARG A 62 22.94 -1.78 -0.15
CA ARG A 62 21.94 -2.37 0.75
C ARG A 62 22.58 -2.73 2.09
N ALA A 63 23.75 -3.37 2.07
CA ALA A 63 24.50 -3.73 3.26
C ALA A 63 24.79 -2.50 4.13
N ARG A 64 25.36 -1.44 3.53
CA ARG A 64 25.64 -0.17 4.22
C ARG A 64 24.40 0.42 4.90
N VAL A 65 23.27 0.41 4.21
CA VAL A 65 22.01 0.95 4.72
C VAL A 65 21.50 0.14 5.91
N LEU A 66 21.55 -1.19 5.81
CA LEU A 66 21.13 -2.07 6.90
C LEU A 66 22.10 -1.98 8.08
N GLU A 67 23.40 -1.84 7.87
CA GLU A 67 24.38 -1.58 8.95
C GLU A 67 24.09 -0.26 9.68
N ALA A 68 23.82 0.82 8.94
CA ALA A 68 23.41 2.09 9.52
C ALA A 68 22.08 1.95 10.28
N GLY A 69 21.13 1.18 9.74
CA GLY A 69 19.87 0.88 10.41
C GLY A 69 20.04 0.10 11.71
N VAL A 70 20.93 -0.91 11.72
CA VAL A 70 21.29 -1.68 12.92
C VAL A 70 21.89 -0.75 13.99
N SER A 71 22.82 0.13 13.61
CA SER A 71 23.36 1.16 14.52
C SER A 71 22.25 2.06 15.07
N GLY A 72 21.34 2.51 14.20
CA GLY A 72 20.19 3.32 14.58
C GLY A 72 19.26 2.60 15.57
N LEU A 73 18.92 1.33 15.33
CA LEU A 73 18.11 0.51 16.24
C LEU A 73 18.79 0.33 17.60
N GLU A 74 20.11 0.12 17.64
CA GLU A 74 20.87 0.03 18.90
C GLU A 74 20.87 1.36 19.68
N LYS A 75 20.94 2.50 19.00
CA LYS A 75 20.81 3.84 19.61
C LYS A 75 19.40 4.07 20.17
N LEU A 76 18.37 3.73 19.41
CA LEU A 76 16.97 3.80 19.83
C LEU A 76 16.71 2.91 21.06
N ALA A 77 17.20 1.67 21.05
CA ALA A 77 17.14 0.75 22.19
C ALA A 77 17.92 1.19 23.44
N ALA A 78 18.75 2.22 23.31
CA ALA A 78 19.49 2.86 24.39
C ALA A 78 18.92 4.23 24.77
N HIS A 79 17.77 4.62 24.21
CA HIS A 79 17.14 5.94 24.37
C HIS A 79 18.04 7.11 23.95
N ARG A 80 18.85 6.91 22.90
CA ARG A 80 19.74 7.92 22.30
C ARG A 80 19.21 8.42 20.97
N GLU A 81 17.90 8.71 20.95
CA GLU A 81 17.16 9.12 19.75
C GLU A 81 17.69 10.42 19.12
N ASP A 82 18.25 11.29 19.95
CA ASP A 82 18.86 12.56 19.60
C ASP A 82 20.27 12.43 18.97
N GLU A 83 20.86 11.23 19.06
CA GLU A 83 22.16 10.90 18.47
C GLU A 83 22.05 10.22 17.09
N LEU A 84 20.84 10.00 16.56
CA LEU A 84 20.64 9.43 15.24
C LEU A 84 21.03 10.44 14.17
N ASP A 85 21.91 10.02 13.25
CA ASP A 85 22.17 10.78 12.04
C ASP A 85 21.17 10.45 10.91
N GLY A 86 21.37 11.07 9.75
CA GLY A 86 20.48 10.88 8.60
C GLY A 86 20.54 9.48 8.00
N ASP A 87 21.73 8.85 7.96
CA ASP A 87 21.93 7.52 7.39
C ASP A 87 21.33 6.46 8.33
N GLU A 88 21.46 6.64 9.64
CA GLU A 88 20.86 5.76 10.66
C GLU A 88 19.34 5.89 10.71
N THR A 89 18.81 7.12 10.68
CA THR A 89 17.35 7.34 10.60
C THR A 89 16.77 6.64 9.37
N PHE A 90 17.46 6.79 8.24
CA PHE A 90 17.09 6.17 6.98
C PHE A 90 17.18 4.63 7.04
N GLY A 91 18.28 4.10 7.59
CA GLY A 91 18.46 2.66 7.76
C GLY A 91 17.43 2.03 8.70
N VAL A 92 17.03 2.73 9.77
CA VAL A 92 15.96 2.26 10.66
C VAL A 92 14.63 2.15 9.90
N GLU A 93 14.30 3.15 9.07
CA GLU A 93 13.10 3.09 8.22
C GLU A 93 13.17 1.93 7.23
N ALA A 94 14.34 1.67 6.65
CA ALA A 94 14.56 0.52 5.78
C ALA A 94 14.28 -0.81 6.50
N ILE A 95 14.80 -0.98 7.71
CA ILE A 95 14.56 -2.19 8.51
C ILE A 95 13.08 -2.31 8.86
N VAL A 96 12.41 -1.23 9.23
CA VAL A 96 10.96 -1.26 9.45
C VAL A 96 10.23 -1.76 8.21
N LEU A 97 10.59 -1.31 7.01
CA LEU A 97 9.94 -1.75 5.77
C LEU A 97 10.24 -3.19 5.39
N LEU A 98 11.40 -3.73 5.76
CA LEU A 98 11.80 -5.09 5.41
C LEU A 98 11.28 -6.12 6.42
N GLU A 99 11.40 -5.80 7.70
CA GLU A 99 11.13 -6.74 8.79
C GLU A 99 9.74 -6.57 9.38
N GLY A 100 9.30 -5.32 9.57
CA GLY A 100 8.11 -5.02 10.38
C GLY A 100 6.85 -4.79 9.55
N ARG A 101 6.95 -4.03 8.46
CA ARG A 101 5.82 -3.63 7.62
C ARG A 101 6.18 -3.84 6.15
N PRO A 102 6.24 -5.10 5.68
CA PRO A 102 6.62 -5.40 4.32
C PRO A 102 5.60 -4.84 3.33
N ALA A 103 6.09 -4.40 2.17
CA ALA A 103 5.26 -4.15 1.00
C ALA A 103 5.43 -5.34 0.05
N ILE A 104 4.63 -6.39 0.25
CA ILE A 104 4.79 -7.69 -0.40
C ILE A 104 4.34 -7.60 -1.85
N LEU A 105 5.16 -8.09 -2.78
CA LEU A 105 4.82 -8.15 -4.20
C LEU A 105 3.66 -9.13 -4.44
N VAL A 106 2.72 -8.70 -5.29
CA VAL A 106 1.67 -9.57 -5.81
C VAL A 106 2.03 -10.00 -7.22
N GLN A 107 1.93 -11.29 -7.49
CA GLN A 107 2.18 -11.89 -8.79
C GLN A 107 1.22 -13.05 -9.04
N ARG A 108 0.52 -13.00 -10.17
CA ARG A 108 -0.57 -13.92 -10.53
C ARG A 108 -1.65 -13.99 -9.44
N GLN A 109 -2.07 -12.84 -8.92
CA GLN A 109 -3.06 -12.73 -7.85
C GLN A 109 -2.67 -13.52 -6.59
N ASP A 110 -1.37 -13.64 -6.33
CA ASP A 110 -0.80 -14.38 -5.20
C ASP A 110 0.45 -13.68 -4.68
N PHE A 111 0.96 -14.11 -3.53
CA PHE A 111 2.14 -13.51 -2.88
C PHE A 111 3.10 -14.57 -2.36
N ALA A 112 4.38 -14.24 -2.20
CA ALA A 112 5.35 -15.19 -1.65
C ALA A 112 5.01 -15.57 -0.19
N PRO A 113 5.34 -16.78 0.30
CA PRO A 113 5.27 -17.11 1.72
C PRO A 113 6.00 -16.05 2.56
N GLN A 114 5.43 -15.71 3.71
CA GLN A 114 6.00 -14.73 4.64
C GLN A 114 6.46 -15.43 5.92
N HIS A 115 7.36 -14.77 6.66
CA HIS A 115 7.99 -15.30 7.86
C HIS A 115 7.63 -14.45 9.08
N ASP A 116 8.09 -14.89 10.26
CA ASP A 116 7.94 -14.19 11.55
C ASP A 116 6.51 -13.76 11.85
N GLU A 117 6.28 -12.48 12.21
CA GLU A 117 4.95 -11.96 12.55
C GLU A 117 3.97 -12.08 11.38
N TRP A 118 4.46 -12.09 10.13
CA TRP A 118 3.64 -12.15 8.92
C TRP A 118 3.40 -13.56 8.38
N ALA A 119 3.94 -14.60 9.04
CA ALA A 119 3.56 -15.99 8.76
C ALA A 119 2.04 -16.22 8.97
N VAL A 120 1.38 -15.36 9.74
CA VAL A 120 -0.08 -15.31 9.92
C VAL A 120 -0.86 -15.11 8.61
N LEU A 121 -0.22 -14.60 7.54
CA LEU A 121 -0.86 -14.43 6.24
C LEU A 121 -1.09 -15.76 5.51
N GLU A 122 -0.30 -16.81 5.80
CA GLU A 122 -0.38 -18.09 5.09
C GLU A 122 -1.74 -18.80 5.31
N PRO A 123 -2.25 -18.95 6.56
CA PRO A 123 -3.59 -19.49 6.78
C PRO A 123 -4.70 -18.66 6.12
N GLN A 124 -4.48 -17.35 5.95
CA GLN A 124 -5.45 -16.41 5.35
C GLN A 124 -5.33 -16.28 3.83
N ARG A 125 -4.32 -16.92 3.22
CA ARG A 125 -3.98 -16.80 1.80
C ARG A 125 -5.19 -16.97 0.86
N PRO A 126 -6.10 -17.97 1.03
CA PRO A 126 -7.25 -18.09 0.13
C PRO A 126 -8.16 -16.86 0.12
N ALA A 127 -8.44 -16.27 1.29
CA ALA A 127 -9.29 -15.09 1.39
C ALA A 127 -8.57 -13.80 0.96
N ILE A 128 -7.26 -13.71 1.17
CA ILE A 128 -6.44 -12.64 0.62
C ILE A 128 -6.45 -12.68 -0.91
N ARG A 129 -6.33 -13.86 -1.54
CA ARG A 129 -6.43 -14.01 -3.01
C ARG A 129 -7.77 -13.50 -3.55
N GLU A 130 -8.86 -13.79 -2.85
CA GLU A 130 -10.15 -13.20 -3.18
C GLU A 130 -10.09 -11.67 -3.08
N SER A 131 -9.53 -11.13 -2.00
CA SER A 131 -9.39 -9.67 -1.85
C SER A 131 -8.59 -9.04 -3.00
N LEU A 132 -7.50 -9.67 -3.43
CA LEU A 132 -6.64 -9.20 -4.53
C LEU A 132 -7.42 -9.01 -5.84
N LEU A 133 -8.34 -9.92 -6.17
CA LEU A 133 -9.13 -9.86 -7.41
C LEU A 133 -10.07 -8.64 -7.51
N ARG A 134 -10.37 -7.99 -6.38
CA ARG A 134 -11.40 -6.94 -6.29
C ARG A 134 -10.83 -5.54 -6.05
N VAL A 135 -9.49 -5.43 -6.02
CA VAL A 135 -8.75 -4.19 -5.83
C VAL A 135 -7.89 -3.93 -7.07
N GLY A 136 -8.00 -2.73 -7.65
CA GLY A 136 -7.34 -2.39 -8.91
C GLY A 136 -6.78 -0.99 -8.96
N ARG A 137 -5.84 -0.76 -9.88
CA ARG A 137 -5.24 0.55 -10.16
C ARG A 137 -6.21 1.35 -11.02
N VAL A 138 -6.40 2.62 -10.70
CA VAL A 138 -7.23 3.53 -11.50
C VAL A 138 -6.39 4.06 -12.64
N GLU A 139 -6.55 3.47 -13.81
CA GLU A 139 -5.98 3.90 -15.08
C GLU A 139 -6.83 5.03 -15.69
N VAL A 140 -6.18 5.98 -16.35
CA VAL A 140 -6.86 7.07 -17.07
C VAL A 140 -6.31 7.21 -18.48
N THR A 141 -7.16 7.64 -19.41
CA THR A 141 -6.78 8.00 -20.78
C THR A 141 -7.24 9.42 -21.04
N GLY A 142 -6.42 10.21 -21.74
CA GLY A 142 -6.71 11.61 -22.06
C GLY A 142 -6.30 12.62 -20.98
N HIS A 143 -5.80 12.16 -19.83
CA HIS A 143 -5.22 13.05 -18.81
C HIS A 143 -3.93 13.71 -19.33
N PRO A 144 -3.65 14.99 -19.03
CA PRO A 144 -2.51 15.73 -19.59
C PRO A 144 -1.12 15.21 -19.18
N SER A 145 -1.02 14.49 -18.07
CA SER A 145 0.28 14.14 -17.46
C SER A 145 0.36 12.80 -16.73
N LEU A 146 -0.74 12.04 -16.66
CA LEU A 146 -0.83 10.83 -15.83
C LEU A 146 -1.49 9.73 -16.66
N ASP A 147 -0.98 8.51 -16.55
CA ASP A 147 -1.63 7.32 -17.12
C ASP A 147 -2.47 6.58 -16.06
N TRP A 148 -2.24 6.88 -14.79
CA TRP A 148 -2.96 6.31 -13.64
C TRP A 148 -2.86 7.25 -12.43
N ILE A 149 -3.79 7.13 -11.47
CA ILE A 149 -3.98 8.16 -10.42
C ILE A 149 -4.07 7.59 -9.00
N GLY A 150 -4.54 6.36 -8.82
CA GLY A 150 -4.70 5.79 -7.48
C GLY A 150 -5.20 4.35 -7.50
N THR A 151 -5.86 3.97 -6.42
CA THR A 151 -6.44 2.63 -6.20
C THR A 151 -7.96 2.73 -6.06
N ALA A 152 -8.68 1.71 -6.52
CA ALA A 152 -10.11 1.56 -6.29
C ALA A 152 -10.45 0.09 -6.00
N PHE A 153 -11.58 -0.15 -5.35
CA PHE A 153 -12.03 -1.50 -5.03
C PHE A 153 -13.54 -1.66 -5.16
N LEU A 154 -13.99 -2.87 -5.56
CA LEU A 154 -15.39 -3.17 -5.80
C LEU A 154 -16.15 -3.32 -4.47
N VAL A 155 -17.10 -2.41 -4.21
CA VAL A 155 -17.88 -2.34 -2.96
C VAL A 155 -19.36 -2.62 -3.13
N GLY A 156 -19.88 -2.58 -4.35
CA GLY A 156 -21.27 -2.90 -4.67
C GLY A 156 -21.36 -3.62 -6.02
N PRO A 157 -22.55 -4.11 -6.41
CA PRO A 157 -22.72 -4.97 -7.59
C PRO A 157 -22.13 -4.37 -8.89
N ARG A 158 -22.13 -3.04 -8.99
CA ARG A 158 -21.57 -2.27 -10.12
C ARG A 158 -20.88 -1.00 -9.65
N THR A 159 -20.32 -1.03 -8.45
CA THR A 159 -19.81 0.15 -7.75
C THR A 159 -18.40 -0.10 -7.26
N VAL A 160 -17.47 0.77 -7.61
CA VAL A 160 -16.15 0.85 -6.97
C VAL A 160 -16.08 2.08 -6.07
N MET A 161 -15.30 1.96 -4.99
CA MET A 161 -14.94 3.05 -4.08
C MET A 161 -13.49 3.45 -4.31
N THR A 162 -13.22 4.76 -4.26
CA THR A 162 -11.88 5.36 -4.27
C THR A 162 -11.90 6.68 -3.49
N ASN A 163 -10.79 7.42 -3.45
CA ASN A 163 -10.77 8.74 -2.83
C ASN A 163 -11.39 9.83 -3.71
N ARG A 164 -11.88 10.90 -3.07
CA ARG A 164 -12.38 12.10 -3.77
C ARG A 164 -11.28 12.70 -4.63
N HIS A 165 -10.06 12.84 -4.10
CA HIS A 165 -8.97 13.45 -4.86
C HIS A 165 -8.51 12.59 -6.05
N VAL A 166 -8.74 11.27 -6.04
CA VAL A 166 -8.48 10.41 -7.19
C VAL A 166 -9.54 10.65 -8.27
N ALA A 167 -10.83 10.62 -7.90
CA ALA A 167 -11.92 10.83 -8.83
C ALA A 167 -11.94 12.25 -9.43
N ALA A 168 -11.54 13.26 -8.67
CA ALA A 168 -11.51 14.66 -9.10
C ALA A 168 -10.58 14.92 -10.29
N GLU A 169 -9.56 14.08 -10.52
CA GLU A 169 -8.62 14.26 -11.64
C GLU A 169 -9.21 13.86 -13.01
N PHE A 170 -10.32 13.11 -13.04
CA PHE A 170 -10.97 12.67 -14.28
C PHE A 170 -12.48 12.94 -14.30
N SER A 171 -12.97 13.75 -13.35
CA SER A 171 -14.38 14.10 -13.26
C SER A 171 -14.58 15.61 -13.15
N ARG A 172 -15.78 16.03 -13.53
CA ARG A 172 -16.25 17.41 -13.46
C ARG A 172 -17.64 17.48 -12.87
N PHE A 173 -17.94 18.60 -12.25
CA PHE A 173 -19.26 18.92 -11.72
C PHE A 173 -19.91 19.98 -12.62
N GLU A 174 -21.00 19.62 -13.30
CA GLU A 174 -21.73 20.48 -14.23
C GLU A 174 -23.22 20.15 -14.14
N ASP A 175 -24.11 21.15 -14.20
CA ASP A 175 -25.57 20.98 -14.11
C ASP A 175 -26.03 20.15 -12.90
N GLU A 176 -25.46 20.44 -11.72
CA GLU A 176 -25.76 19.75 -10.45
C GLU A 176 -25.48 18.22 -10.45
N ARG A 177 -24.69 17.74 -11.41
CA ARG A 177 -24.28 16.34 -11.51
C ARG A 177 -22.78 16.19 -11.72
N TRP A 178 -22.25 15.07 -11.22
CA TRP A 178 -20.92 14.64 -11.58
C TRP A 178 -20.94 13.92 -12.93
N ALA A 179 -19.90 14.12 -13.72
CA ALA A 179 -19.68 13.43 -14.97
C ALA A 179 -18.17 13.21 -15.18
N LEU A 180 -17.82 12.29 -16.07
CA LEU A 180 -16.44 12.18 -16.54
C LEU A 180 -16.03 13.44 -17.31
N GLU A 181 -14.75 13.82 -17.20
CA GLU A 181 -14.17 14.95 -17.93
C GLU A 181 -14.18 14.70 -19.44
N PHE A 182 -14.37 15.76 -20.24
CA PHE A 182 -14.50 15.59 -21.68
C PHE A 182 -13.19 15.10 -22.30
N GLY A 183 -13.27 14.04 -23.11
CA GLY A 183 -12.10 13.42 -23.74
C GLY A 183 -11.28 12.55 -22.80
N MET A 184 -11.75 12.34 -21.56
CA MET A 184 -11.15 11.41 -20.62
C MET A 184 -11.98 10.13 -20.46
N SER A 185 -11.30 9.02 -20.21
CA SER A 185 -11.90 7.79 -19.73
C SER A 185 -11.06 7.21 -18.60
N ALA A 186 -11.68 6.41 -17.74
CA ALA A 186 -11.01 5.77 -16.62
C ALA A 186 -11.45 4.32 -16.49
N ARG A 187 -10.55 3.47 -15.99
CA ARG A 187 -10.85 2.05 -15.69
C ARG A 187 -10.09 1.60 -14.46
N VAL A 188 -10.58 0.54 -13.84
CA VAL A 188 -9.92 -0.14 -12.72
C VAL A 188 -9.24 -1.39 -13.25
N ASP A 189 -7.91 -1.50 -13.08
CA ASP A 189 -7.11 -2.65 -13.49
C ASP A 189 -6.63 -3.47 -12.27
N PRO A 190 -7.26 -4.63 -11.99
CA PRO A 190 -6.83 -5.51 -10.91
C PRO A 190 -5.63 -6.41 -11.27
N ALA A 191 -5.06 -6.35 -12.48
CA ALA A 191 -3.95 -7.22 -12.90
C ALA A 191 -2.62 -6.50 -13.11
N GLU A 192 -2.52 -5.22 -12.77
CA GLU A 192 -1.23 -4.53 -12.78
C GLU A 192 -0.30 -5.04 -11.65
N GLU A 193 0.46 -6.08 -11.95
CA GLU A 193 1.32 -6.84 -11.03
C GLU A 193 2.75 -6.89 -11.56
N LEU A 194 3.72 -7.27 -10.71
CA LEU A 194 5.08 -7.52 -11.21
C LEU A 194 5.05 -8.77 -12.11
N PRO A 195 5.52 -8.71 -13.36
CA PRO A 195 5.57 -9.88 -14.24
C PRO A 195 6.34 -11.03 -13.58
N ALA A 196 5.73 -12.21 -13.52
CA ALA A 196 6.41 -13.41 -13.05
C ALA A 196 7.03 -14.17 -14.22
N GLU A 197 8.23 -14.73 -14.04
CA GLU A 197 8.87 -15.53 -15.08
C GLU A 197 8.02 -16.78 -15.42
N GLY A 198 7.94 -17.09 -16.71
CA GLY A 198 7.43 -18.37 -17.20
C GLY A 198 5.91 -18.52 -17.35
N GLY A 199 5.11 -17.45 -17.33
CA GLY A 199 3.67 -17.58 -17.59
C GLY A 199 2.97 -16.26 -17.94
N PRO A 200 1.77 -16.32 -18.56
CA PRO A 200 0.95 -15.14 -18.77
C PRO A 200 0.52 -14.52 -17.43
N PRO A 201 0.22 -13.21 -17.39
CA PRO A 201 -0.38 -12.58 -16.22
C PRO A 201 -1.65 -13.31 -15.79
N GLY A 202 -1.98 -13.24 -14.50
CA GLY A 202 -3.22 -13.81 -13.99
C GLY A 202 -4.43 -13.20 -14.72
N PRO A 203 -5.51 -13.96 -14.96
CA PRO A 203 -6.68 -13.42 -15.63
C PRO A 203 -7.34 -12.38 -14.71
N SER A 204 -7.36 -11.13 -15.15
CA SER A 204 -8.26 -10.13 -14.60
C SER A 204 -8.82 -9.28 -15.73
N VAL A 205 -10.13 -9.11 -15.73
CA VAL A 205 -10.82 -8.22 -16.66
C VAL A 205 -10.89 -6.85 -15.99
N PRO A 206 -10.37 -5.78 -16.63
CA PRO A 206 -10.54 -4.42 -16.12
C PRO A 206 -12.01 -4.04 -16.00
N TYR A 207 -12.31 -3.08 -15.12
CA TYR A 207 -13.65 -2.52 -14.97
C TYR A 207 -13.66 -1.11 -15.57
N GLU A 208 -14.44 -0.90 -16.62
CA GLU A 208 -14.60 0.42 -17.22
C GLU A 208 -15.45 1.30 -16.31
N ILE A 209 -14.95 2.48 -15.95
CA ILE A 209 -15.71 3.46 -15.18
C ILE A 209 -16.64 4.19 -16.15
N THR A 210 -17.94 4.02 -15.95
CA THR A 210 -18.97 4.53 -16.87
C THR A 210 -19.68 5.77 -16.35
N ASP A 211 -19.69 5.99 -15.04
CA ASP A 211 -20.37 7.12 -14.43
C ASP A 211 -19.83 7.44 -13.04
N VAL A 212 -20.02 8.69 -12.58
CA VAL A 212 -19.68 9.13 -11.22
C VAL A 212 -20.95 9.17 -10.39
N ILE A 213 -21.16 8.16 -9.53
CA ILE A 213 -22.37 8.06 -8.69
C ILE A 213 -22.45 9.25 -7.73
N GLY A 214 -21.30 9.64 -7.18
CA GLY A 214 -21.11 10.85 -6.40
C GLY A 214 -19.73 10.93 -5.76
N ILE A 215 -19.38 12.15 -5.38
CA ILE A 215 -18.20 12.46 -4.58
C ILE A 215 -18.69 12.98 -3.23
N HIS A 216 -18.24 12.34 -2.15
CA HIS A 216 -18.70 12.68 -0.80
C HIS A 216 -18.23 14.09 -0.43
N PRO A 217 -19.05 14.95 0.22
CA PRO A 217 -18.67 16.33 0.56
C PRO A 217 -17.74 16.44 1.78
N ASP A 218 -17.90 15.58 2.79
CA ASP A 218 -17.14 15.68 4.05
C ASP A 218 -15.90 14.79 4.16
N VAL A 219 -15.95 13.55 3.66
CA VAL A 219 -14.80 12.62 3.68
C VAL A 219 -14.18 12.41 2.31
N ASP A 220 -12.90 12.04 2.26
CA ASP A 220 -12.15 11.85 1.01
C ASP A 220 -12.53 10.55 0.29
N MET A 221 -13.75 10.52 -0.26
CA MET A 221 -14.38 9.35 -0.87
C MET A 221 -15.15 9.73 -2.13
N ALA A 222 -15.10 8.84 -3.12
CA ALA A 222 -15.92 8.87 -4.32
C ALA A 222 -16.42 7.47 -4.66
N LEU A 223 -17.65 7.38 -5.19
CA LEU A 223 -18.26 6.14 -5.65
C LEU A 223 -18.53 6.24 -7.14
N LEU A 224 -18.08 5.23 -7.87
CA LEU A 224 -18.05 5.21 -9.32
C LEU A 224 -18.78 3.98 -9.84
N ARG A 225 -19.57 4.16 -10.89
CA ARG A 225 -20.25 3.06 -11.57
C ARG A 225 -19.29 2.39 -12.53
N VAL A 226 -19.28 1.06 -12.52
CA VAL A 226 -18.40 0.27 -13.38
C VAL A 226 -19.14 -0.79 -14.18
N GLU A 227 -18.54 -1.14 -15.31
CA GLU A 227 -18.94 -2.22 -16.20
C GLU A 227 -17.75 -3.15 -16.45
N PRO A 228 -17.96 -4.48 -16.60
CA PRO A 228 -16.86 -5.36 -16.97
C PRO A 228 -16.42 -5.05 -18.42
N ALA A 229 -15.11 -4.95 -18.65
CA ALA A 229 -14.57 -4.70 -20.00
C ALA A 229 -14.85 -5.86 -20.99
N SER A 230 -15.11 -7.08 -20.48
CA SER A 230 -15.46 -8.26 -21.28
C SER A 230 -16.38 -9.23 -20.53
N GLY A 231 -17.01 -10.15 -21.27
CA GLY A 231 -18.26 -10.86 -20.96
C GLY A 231 -18.34 -11.82 -19.77
N ASP A 232 -17.46 -11.75 -18.78
CA ASP A 232 -17.47 -12.62 -17.60
C ASP A 232 -18.18 -12.01 -16.37
N GLY A 233 -18.71 -10.79 -16.50
CA GLY A 233 -19.37 -10.09 -15.40
C GLY A 233 -18.37 -9.51 -14.38
N LEU A 234 -18.88 -8.81 -13.37
CA LEU A 234 -18.07 -8.32 -12.24
C LEU A 234 -18.02 -9.41 -11.14
N PRO A 235 -16.91 -9.54 -10.40
CA PRO A 235 -16.85 -10.45 -9.27
C PRO A 235 -17.82 -10.02 -8.17
N THR A 236 -18.07 -10.90 -7.19
CA THR A 236 -18.83 -10.52 -5.99
C THR A 236 -18.13 -9.36 -5.28
N PRO A 237 -18.86 -8.30 -4.88
CA PRO A 237 -18.25 -7.15 -4.18
C PRO A 237 -17.57 -7.56 -2.88
N LEU A 238 -16.62 -6.74 -2.44
CA LEU A 238 -16.00 -6.90 -1.13
C LEU A 238 -17.03 -6.71 -0.01
N ALA A 239 -16.86 -7.47 1.06
CA ALA A 239 -17.62 -7.32 2.29
C ALA A 239 -17.15 -6.06 3.02
N VAL A 240 -18.03 -5.09 3.25
CA VAL A 240 -17.72 -3.86 3.99
C VAL A 240 -18.31 -3.97 5.40
N ALA A 241 -17.51 -3.73 6.44
CA ALA A 241 -17.99 -3.89 7.81
C ALA A 241 -19.09 -2.87 8.15
N ALA A 242 -20.27 -3.36 8.55
CA ALA A 242 -21.36 -2.51 9.04
C ALA A 242 -21.20 -2.12 10.52
N ASP A 243 -20.37 -2.86 11.26
CA ASP A 243 -20.10 -2.66 12.68
C ASP A 243 -18.65 -2.27 12.95
N ALA A 244 -18.46 -1.47 13.99
CA ALA A 244 -17.13 -1.17 14.51
C ALA A 244 -16.52 -2.43 15.15
N PRO A 245 -15.24 -2.74 14.88
CA PRO A 245 -14.57 -3.82 15.60
C PRO A 245 -14.47 -3.51 17.10
N ALA A 246 -14.56 -4.55 17.94
CA ALA A 246 -14.57 -4.40 19.41
C ALA A 246 -13.36 -3.63 19.98
N SER A 247 -12.20 -3.76 19.31
CA SER A 247 -11.02 -2.93 19.54
C SER A 247 -10.30 -2.77 18.20
N LEU A 248 -9.92 -1.53 17.88
CA LEU A 248 -9.16 -1.19 16.68
C LEU A 248 -7.64 -1.06 16.95
N PRO A 249 -7.16 -0.39 18.02
CA PRO A 249 -5.74 -0.33 18.30
C PRO A 249 -5.12 -1.73 18.49
N GLY A 250 -4.01 -1.99 17.78
CA GLY A 250 -3.31 -3.27 17.76
C GLY A 250 -3.98 -4.35 16.91
N ARG A 251 -5.11 -4.06 16.26
CA ARG A 251 -5.80 -5.02 15.40
C ARG A 251 -4.98 -5.27 14.12
N PRO A 252 -4.64 -6.53 13.77
CA PRO A 252 -3.98 -6.83 12.52
C PRO A 252 -4.86 -6.47 11.32
N VAL A 253 -4.29 -5.72 10.38
CA VAL A 253 -4.95 -5.28 9.16
C VAL A 253 -4.01 -5.46 7.97
N TYR A 254 -4.55 -5.40 6.76
CA TYR A 254 -3.74 -5.30 5.56
C TYR A 254 -4.34 -4.33 4.56
N VAL A 255 -3.47 -3.75 3.74
CA VAL A 255 -3.82 -2.85 2.63
C VAL A 255 -3.43 -3.53 1.32
N ILE A 256 -4.26 -3.38 0.30
CA ILE A 256 -3.92 -3.74 -1.08
C ILE A 256 -3.89 -2.46 -1.90
N GLY A 257 -2.78 -2.18 -2.56
CA GLY A 257 -2.61 -0.92 -3.27
C GLY A 257 -1.44 -0.90 -4.24
N TYR A 258 -1.21 0.27 -4.82
CA TYR A 258 -0.24 0.49 -5.89
C TYR A 258 0.74 1.59 -5.48
N PRO A 259 1.74 1.28 -4.64
CA PRO A 259 2.75 2.26 -4.24
C PRO A 259 3.50 2.80 -5.46
N ALA A 260 3.28 4.09 -5.72
CA ALA A 260 3.82 4.87 -6.81
C ALA A 260 5.29 5.22 -6.55
N TRP A 261 6.05 5.28 -7.63
CA TRP A 261 7.31 6.00 -7.63
C TRP A 261 7.05 7.51 -7.56
N ASP A 262 7.74 8.23 -6.68
CA ASP A 262 7.71 9.70 -6.65
C ASP A 262 9.13 10.26 -6.82
N GLY A 263 9.46 10.64 -8.04
CA GLY A 263 10.76 11.23 -8.38
C GLY A 263 11.06 12.59 -7.75
N ARG A 264 10.08 13.23 -7.10
CA ARG A 264 10.29 14.47 -6.33
C ARG A 264 10.80 14.19 -4.92
N ARG A 265 10.64 12.95 -4.45
CA ARG A 265 11.29 12.52 -3.21
C ARG A 265 12.77 12.38 -3.57
N ASN A 266 13.60 13.23 -2.99
CA ASN A 266 15.05 12.99 -2.91
C ASN A 266 15.28 11.80 -1.97
N GLU A 267 14.75 10.64 -2.32
CA GLU A 267 15.08 9.40 -1.65
C GLU A 267 16.54 9.12 -1.98
N PRO A 268 17.37 8.84 -0.96
CA PRO A 268 18.67 8.24 -1.22
C PRO A 268 18.48 7.07 -2.18
N GLU A 269 19.40 6.89 -3.12
CA GLU A 269 19.42 5.78 -4.10
C GLU A 269 19.22 4.40 -3.42
N SER A 270 19.55 4.35 -2.14
CA SER A 270 19.31 3.33 -1.14
C SER A 270 17.83 2.89 -0.98
N MET A 271 16.84 3.80 -0.99
CA MET A 271 15.42 3.48 -0.75
C MET A 271 14.80 2.81 -1.99
N ARG A 272 15.21 3.32 -3.16
CA ARG A 272 14.99 2.71 -4.48
C ARG A 272 15.40 1.24 -4.50
N ARG A 273 16.56 0.91 -3.93
CA ARG A 273 17.08 -0.46 -3.87
C ARG A 273 16.36 -1.37 -2.87
N ILE A 274 15.78 -0.82 -1.79
CA ILE A 274 14.96 -1.58 -0.81
C ILE A 274 13.61 -1.99 -1.40
N PHE A 275 12.99 -1.13 -2.22
CA PHE A 275 11.83 -1.52 -3.03
C PHE A 275 12.22 -2.32 -4.30
N MET A 276 13.51 -2.66 -4.45
CA MET A 276 14.12 -3.27 -5.64
C MET A 276 13.81 -2.53 -6.96
N ASP A 277 13.57 -1.22 -6.89
CA ASP A 277 13.11 -0.38 -8.00
C ASP A 277 11.78 -0.83 -8.63
N VAL A 278 11.00 -1.67 -7.94
CA VAL A 278 9.71 -2.16 -8.43
C VAL A 278 8.57 -1.31 -7.85
N TYR A 279 8.16 -0.30 -8.61
CA TYR A 279 7.04 0.59 -8.24
C TYR A 279 5.84 0.40 -9.16
N ASN A 280 4.72 1.05 -8.81
CA ASN A 280 3.49 1.15 -9.59
C ASN A 280 2.74 -0.19 -9.79
N VAL A 281 3.24 -1.28 -9.22
CA VAL A 281 2.59 -2.61 -9.25
C VAL A 281 1.79 -2.86 -7.97
N LYS A 282 0.84 -3.78 -8.05
CA LYS A 282 0.04 -4.23 -6.91
C LYS A 282 0.93 -4.80 -5.81
N ARG A 283 0.66 -4.37 -4.57
CA ARG A 283 1.29 -4.89 -3.36
C ARG A 283 0.26 -5.23 -2.29
N LEU A 284 0.61 -6.21 -1.46
CA LEU A 284 -0.05 -6.55 -0.20
C LEU A 284 0.80 -5.95 0.94
N GLN A 285 0.20 -5.07 1.73
CA GLN A 285 0.90 -4.29 2.75
C GLN A 285 0.26 -4.56 4.12
N PRO A 286 0.68 -5.62 4.82
CA PRO A 286 0.16 -5.92 6.15
C PRO A 286 0.67 -4.91 7.20
N GLY A 287 -0.09 -4.78 8.29
CA GLY A 287 0.21 -3.89 9.41
C GLY A 287 -0.81 -4.02 10.54
N THR A 288 -0.96 -2.96 11.32
CA THR A 288 -1.91 -2.85 12.42
C THR A 288 -2.68 -1.55 12.34
N ALA A 289 -3.95 -1.59 12.76
CA ALA A 289 -4.68 -0.38 13.05
C ALA A 289 -4.19 0.18 14.40
N THR A 290 -3.95 1.48 14.48
CA THR A 290 -3.18 2.08 15.58
C THR A 290 -4.02 3.01 16.45
N GLU A 291 -5.02 3.69 15.87
CA GLU A 291 -5.80 4.68 16.59
C GLU A 291 -7.17 4.86 15.96
N PHE A 292 -8.19 5.05 16.79
CA PHE A 292 -9.52 5.50 16.37
C PHE A 292 -10.28 6.07 17.56
N THR A 293 -11.07 7.11 17.31
CA THR A 293 -11.99 7.70 18.29
C THR A 293 -13.42 7.51 17.78
N PRO A 294 -14.31 6.84 18.54
CA PRO A 294 -15.71 6.65 18.14
C PRO A 294 -16.42 7.96 17.76
N GLY A 295 -17.22 7.94 16.69
CA GLY A 295 -17.84 9.14 16.10
C GLY A 295 -16.86 10.03 15.31
N GLY A 296 -15.59 9.62 15.19
CA GLY A 296 -14.60 10.27 14.36
C GLY A 296 -14.60 9.74 12.93
N LEU A 297 -14.28 10.58 11.95
CA LEU A 297 -14.21 10.21 10.53
C LEU A 297 -12.80 9.81 10.07
N VAL A 298 -11.90 9.53 11.01
CA VAL A 298 -10.52 9.13 10.72
C VAL A 298 -10.10 8.01 11.68
N MET A 299 -9.67 6.90 11.11
CA MET A 299 -8.88 5.87 11.80
C MET A 299 -7.43 5.89 11.30
N LYS A 300 -6.51 5.35 12.10
CA LYS A 300 -5.10 5.23 11.74
C LYS A 300 -4.64 3.79 11.63
N HIS A 301 -3.66 3.56 10.77
CA HIS A 301 -2.95 2.29 10.62
C HIS A 301 -1.47 2.53 10.30
N ASP A 302 -0.65 1.48 10.31
CA ASP A 302 0.80 1.56 10.08
C ASP A 302 1.32 0.73 8.90
N CYS A 303 0.43 0.19 8.06
CA CYS A 303 0.79 -0.48 6.80
C CYS A 303 1.70 0.39 5.93
N SER A 304 2.67 -0.18 5.22
CA SER A 304 3.68 0.59 4.45
C SER A 304 3.15 1.16 3.13
N THR A 305 2.38 2.25 3.20
CA THR A 305 1.79 2.93 2.03
C THR A 305 2.68 4.05 1.49
N LEU A 306 2.59 4.27 0.17
CA LEU A 306 3.14 5.42 -0.56
C LEU A 306 2.05 6.12 -1.37
N GLY A 307 2.41 7.21 -2.07
CA GLY A 307 1.55 7.76 -3.13
C GLY A 307 1.04 6.65 -4.05
N GLY A 308 -0.15 6.78 -4.64
CA GLY A 308 -0.80 5.71 -5.40
C GLY A 308 -1.60 4.70 -4.58
N ASN A 309 -1.35 4.57 -3.25
CA ASN A 309 -2.25 3.81 -2.35
C ASN A 309 -3.52 4.59 -1.98
N SER A 310 -3.63 5.85 -2.38
CA SER A 310 -4.88 6.61 -2.25
C SER A 310 -6.04 5.83 -2.86
N GLY A 311 -7.04 5.52 -2.04
CA GLY A 311 -8.23 4.78 -2.40
C GLY A 311 -8.13 3.28 -2.10
N SER A 312 -7.01 2.83 -1.53
CA SER A 312 -6.85 1.43 -1.11
C SER A 312 -7.76 1.08 0.06
N PRO A 313 -8.36 -0.13 0.06
CA PRO A 313 -9.08 -0.65 1.20
C PRO A 313 -8.12 -1.04 2.34
N VAL A 314 -8.53 -0.78 3.57
CA VAL A 314 -7.95 -1.33 4.80
C VAL A 314 -8.82 -2.49 5.24
N PHE A 315 -8.28 -3.71 5.18
CA PHE A 315 -8.99 -4.93 5.55
C PHE A 315 -8.67 -5.37 6.97
N ASP A 316 -9.64 -5.93 7.66
CA ASP A 316 -9.41 -6.75 8.84
C ASP A 316 -8.74 -8.07 8.41
N LEU A 317 -7.63 -8.45 9.05
CA LEU A 317 -6.98 -9.72 8.74
C LEU A 317 -7.78 -10.94 9.24
N ALA A 318 -8.63 -10.77 10.26
CA ALA A 318 -9.35 -11.88 10.88
C ALA A 318 -10.55 -12.36 10.06
N ASP A 319 -11.27 -11.44 9.40
CA ASP A 319 -12.51 -11.73 8.68
C ASP A 319 -12.57 -11.17 7.25
N HIS A 320 -11.52 -10.47 6.80
CA HIS A 320 -11.39 -9.91 5.45
C HIS A 320 -12.47 -8.88 5.06
N ARG A 321 -13.18 -8.31 6.05
CA ARG A 321 -14.07 -7.18 5.82
C ARG A 321 -13.25 -5.90 5.64
N VAL A 322 -13.72 -5.03 4.74
CA VAL A 322 -13.16 -3.69 4.58
C VAL A 322 -13.58 -2.84 5.76
N LEU A 323 -12.59 -2.42 6.54
CA LEU A 323 -12.73 -1.53 7.69
C LEU A 323 -12.68 -0.06 7.25
N GLY A 324 -11.78 0.29 6.32
CA GLY A 324 -11.51 1.67 5.98
C GLY A 324 -11.10 1.94 4.55
N LEU A 325 -11.19 3.21 4.16
CA LEU A 325 -10.68 3.75 2.89
C LEU A 325 -9.43 4.59 3.14
N HIS A 326 -8.24 4.09 2.79
CA HIS A 326 -6.99 4.81 2.93
C HIS A 326 -6.97 6.08 2.05
N PHE A 327 -6.50 7.20 2.59
CA PHE A 327 -6.42 8.47 1.85
C PHE A 327 -5.12 9.25 2.00
N GLY A 328 -4.20 8.80 2.86
CA GLY A 328 -2.89 9.41 2.98
C GLY A 328 -2.14 9.01 4.24
N GLY A 329 -0.96 9.59 4.41
CA GLY A 329 -0.09 9.29 5.54
C GLY A 329 0.82 10.44 5.90
N ARG A 330 1.24 10.45 7.17
CA ARG A 330 2.26 11.38 7.66
C ARG A 330 3.25 10.64 8.54
N TYR A 331 4.53 10.78 8.20
CA TYR A 331 5.64 10.19 8.93
C TYR A 331 5.54 10.43 10.44
N ARG A 332 5.77 9.37 11.23
CA ARG A 332 5.66 9.32 12.71
C ARG A 332 4.29 9.72 13.28
N THR A 333 3.27 9.90 12.44
CA THR A 333 1.91 10.25 12.88
C THR A 333 0.94 9.09 12.63
N GLY A 334 1.08 8.39 11.51
CA GLY A 334 0.18 7.33 11.07
C GLY A 334 -0.23 7.48 9.61
N ASN A 335 -0.71 6.38 9.03
CA ASN A 335 -1.54 6.42 7.83
C ASN A 335 -3.00 6.62 8.25
N PHE A 336 -3.78 7.27 7.40
CA PHE A 336 -5.14 7.69 7.68
C PHE A 336 -6.11 7.01 6.73
N ALA A 337 -7.23 6.54 7.29
CA ALA A 337 -8.33 5.98 6.53
C ALA A 337 -9.67 6.49 7.06
N VAL A 338 -10.66 6.57 6.18
CA VAL A 338 -12.06 6.81 6.57
C VAL A 338 -12.61 5.51 7.16
N PRO A 339 -13.10 5.47 8.40
CA PRO A 339 -13.70 4.28 9.01
C PRO A 339 -15.11 4.07 8.41
N LEU A 340 -15.28 3.05 7.58
CA LEU A 340 -16.49 2.92 6.75
C LEU A 340 -17.74 2.61 7.57
N TRP A 341 -17.63 1.91 8.69
CA TRP A 341 -18.76 1.60 9.57
C TRP A 341 -19.42 2.85 10.20
N GLU A 342 -18.74 4.00 10.21
CA GLU A 342 -19.33 5.28 10.67
C GLU A 342 -20.27 5.91 9.60
N LEU A 343 -20.32 5.32 8.40
CA LEU A 343 -21.04 5.85 7.23
C LEU A 343 -22.15 4.90 6.72
N VAL A 344 -22.59 3.94 7.54
CA VAL A 344 -23.63 2.95 7.13
C VAL A 344 -24.94 3.62 6.73
N GLU A 345 -25.33 4.70 7.41
CA GLU A 345 -26.55 5.46 7.14
C GLU A 345 -26.34 6.60 6.13
N ASP A 346 -25.17 6.68 5.49
CA ASP A 346 -24.88 7.75 4.54
C ASP A 346 -25.67 7.56 3.22
N PRO A 347 -26.44 8.56 2.76
CA PRO A 347 -27.27 8.44 1.57
C PRO A 347 -26.51 8.17 0.26
N LEU A 348 -25.25 8.62 0.15
CA LEU A 348 -24.43 8.34 -1.03
C LEU A 348 -24.01 6.86 -1.04
N LEU A 349 -23.65 6.29 0.11
CA LEU A 349 -23.29 4.87 0.22
C LEU A 349 -24.51 3.96 0.03
N GLU A 350 -25.69 4.36 0.52
CA GLU A 350 -26.95 3.66 0.23
C GLU A 350 -27.25 3.67 -1.28
N LYS A 351 -27.21 4.85 -1.92
CA LYS A 351 -27.43 5.01 -3.38
C LYS A 351 -26.48 4.14 -4.21
N ALA A 352 -25.28 3.91 -3.72
CA ALA A 352 -24.23 3.17 -4.41
C ALA A 352 -24.27 1.65 -4.15
N GLU A 353 -25.23 1.19 -3.34
CA GLU A 353 -25.46 -0.22 -3.03
C GLU A 353 -24.22 -0.91 -2.44
N VAL A 354 -23.58 -0.23 -1.45
CA VAL A 354 -22.44 -0.79 -0.73
C VAL A 354 -22.83 -2.10 -0.03
N ASN A 355 -22.00 -3.12 -0.20
CA ASN A 355 -22.18 -4.47 0.33
C ASN A 355 -21.77 -4.54 1.81
N TRP A 356 -22.60 -3.97 2.67
CA TRP A 356 -22.47 -4.02 4.12
C TRP A 356 -22.74 -5.42 4.68
N VAL A 357 -21.89 -5.89 5.60
CA VAL A 357 -22.01 -7.20 6.26
C VAL A 357 -21.82 -7.18 7.77
#